data_AF-A0A2E0V1R4-F1
#
_entry.id   AF-A0A2E0V1R4-F1
#
_cell.length_a   1.000
_cell.length_b   1.000
_cell.length_c   1.000
_cell.angle_alpha   90.00
_cell.angle_beta   90.00
_cell.angle_gamma   90.00
#
_symmetry.space_group_name_H-M   'P 1'
#
loop_
_entity.id
_entity.type
_entity.pdbx_description
1 polymer ?
#
loop_
_entity_poly.entity_id
_entity_poly.type
_entity_poly.pdbx_seq_one_letter_code
_entity_poly.pdbx_strand_id
1 'polypeptide(L)'
;MMGQKTVFKGRLFILLFVLIVISIACNLPGTSEQLVKEKSLQETQSALSVQQTVLAISQETEAAQPEPTMQAPQSEVIQPTVTPFPTVTPQPENTQAPQPTPTPDFEAWMDQAKILVYEDMKGNFSFLPRVDQALDALGLSSGNVVRVGDAQGDFLRELNTGRGWDLVIVAGESRTAPTGEFWESIGDLVIQDDVALIAEVWNLDSYYIGKISPLLNRCGITVFRDWERDPFRYDIYDFSIYWLEPEHPVFTQPNVVEPLLVTDLVWDWDIGDLIKLKGGDAQILAGTQKKEHSSYGLVTTCMEGRVIWQTFSTHDYPADDTISLWQNYIFNTLKNRFEKIQSQ
;
A
#
# COMPACT_ATOMS: atom_id res chain seq x y z
N MET A 1 -26.54 48.28 54.12
CA MET A 1 -26.99 48.31 52.71
C MET A 1 -25.92 48.98 51.83
N MET A 2 -24.87 48.24 51.44
CA MET A 2 -23.84 48.71 50.49
C MET A 2 -23.10 47.45 50.01
N GLY A 3 -23.55 46.85 48.92
CA GLY A 3 -22.95 45.59 48.42
C GLY A 3 -23.58 45.03 47.15
N GLN A 4 -24.80 45.46 46.81
CA GLN A 4 -25.55 44.89 45.67
C GLN A 4 -25.40 45.67 44.36
N LYS A 5 -24.75 46.85 44.36
CA LYS A 5 -24.65 47.73 43.19
C LYS A 5 -23.44 47.45 42.27
N THR A 6 -22.42 46.75 42.76
CA THR A 6 -21.17 46.49 42.01
C THR A 6 -21.25 45.26 41.10
N VAL A 7 -22.02 44.25 41.48
CA VAL A 7 -22.16 42.99 40.70
C VAL A 7 -22.97 43.21 39.42
N PHE A 8 -23.92 44.14 39.42
CA PHE A 8 -24.79 44.41 38.27
C PHE A 8 -24.05 45.11 37.12
N LYS A 9 -23.05 45.95 37.43
CA LYS A 9 -22.24 46.64 36.40
C LYS A 9 -21.30 45.69 35.66
N GLY A 10 -20.74 44.68 36.33
CA GLY A 10 -19.86 43.69 35.69
C GLY A 10 -20.59 42.78 34.70
N ARG A 11 -21.80 42.33 35.05
CA ARG A 11 -22.61 41.46 34.17
C ARG A 11 -23.14 42.18 32.94
N LEU A 12 -23.46 43.47 33.08
CA LEU A 12 -23.91 44.29 31.94
C LEU A 12 -22.77 44.55 30.94
N PHE A 13 -21.53 44.71 31.43
CA PHE A 13 -20.36 44.94 30.58
C PHE A 13 -19.97 43.71 29.76
N ILE A 14 -20.09 42.51 30.36
CA ILE A 14 -19.82 41.23 29.67
C ILE A 14 -20.85 40.98 28.57
N LEU A 15 -22.14 41.23 28.84
CA LEU A 15 -23.21 41.09 27.84
C LEU A 15 -23.03 42.04 26.65
N LEU A 16 -22.59 43.28 26.89
CA LEU A 16 -22.33 44.24 25.83
C LEU A 16 -21.12 43.84 24.98
N PHE A 17 -20.08 43.28 25.60
CA PHE A 17 -18.88 42.82 24.89
C PHE A 17 -19.18 41.63 23.97
N VAL A 18 -19.99 40.66 24.44
CA VAL A 18 -20.41 39.50 23.64
C VAL A 18 -21.28 39.93 22.44
N LEU A 19 -22.16 40.91 22.61
CA LEU A 19 -22.98 41.45 21.51
C LEU A 19 -22.15 42.18 20.43
N ILE A 20 -21.06 42.84 20.83
CA ILE A 20 -20.13 43.49 19.88
C ILE A 20 -19.34 42.45 19.09
N VAL A 21 -18.88 41.36 19.71
CA VAL A 21 -18.13 40.29 19.01
C VAL A 21 -19.02 39.57 17.99
N ILE A 22 -20.29 39.31 18.31
CA ILE A 22 -21.23 38.66 17.39
C ILE A 22 -21.57 39.56 16.19
N SER A 23 -21.60 40.88 16.36
CA SER A 23 -21.90 41.82 15.26
C SER A 23 -20.71 42.06 14.31
N ILE A 24 -19.48 41.77 14.73
CA ILE A 24 -18.28 41.83 13.86
C ILE A 24 -18.17 40.56 12.99
N ALA A 25 -18.63 39.41 13.46
CA ALA A 25 -18.56 38.14 12.72
C ALA A 25 -19.45 38.08 11.46
N CYS A 26 -20.46 38.95 11.34
CA CYS A 26 -21.39 38.95 10.20
C CYS A 26 -21.05 39.97 9.10
N ASN A 27 -19.93 40.72 9.20
CA ASN A 27 -19.54 41.72 8.19
C ASN A 27 -18.22 41.40 7.45
N LEU A 28 -17.75 40.15 7.48
CA LEU A 28 -16.68 39.73 6.56
C LEU A 28 -17.28 39.48 5.16
N PRO A 29 -16.84 40.20 4.11
CA PRO A 29 -17.22 39.88 2.74
C PRO A 29 -16.71 38.48 2.39
N GLY A 30 -17.63 37.62 1.93
CA GLY A 30 -17.40 36.20 1.72
C GLY A 30 -16.29 35.87 0.72
N THR A 31 -15.42 34.94 1.13
CA THR A 31 -14.34 34.33 0.34
C THR A 31 -14.52 32.81 0.21
N SER A 32 -15.75 32.30 0.22
CA SER A 32 -16.00 30.85 0.13
C SER A 32 -16.45 30.35 -1.26
N GLU A 33 -17.02 31.20 -2.12
CA GLU A 33 -17.49 30.76 -3.46
C GLU A 33 -16.48 30.96 -4.60
N GLN A 34 -15.54 31.91 -4.48
CA GLN A 34 -14.54 32.15 -5.52
C GLN A 34 -13.39 31.13 -5.51
N LEU A 35 -13.03 30.58 -4.35
CA LEU A 35 -11.94 29.62 -4.20
C LEU A 35 -12.25 28.27 -4.86
N VAL A 36 -13.52 27.83 -4.85
CA VAL A 36 -13.95 26.56 -5.44
C VAL A 36 -13.94 26.64 -6.98
N LYS A 37 -14.27 27.81 -7.53
CA LYS A 37 -14.37 27.99 -8.99
C LYS A 37 -13.01 28.16 -9.68
N GLU A 38 -12.02 28.72 -9.00
CA GLU A 38 -10.64 28.79 -9.53
C GLU A 38 -9.93 27.42 -9.48
N LYS A 39 -10.15 26.65 -8.40
CA LYS A 39 -9.57 25.30 -8.28
C LYS A 39 -10.09 24.35 -9.36
N SER A 40 -11.40 24.37 -9.65
CA SER A 40 -11.98 23.52 -10.71
C SER A 40 -11.51 23.86 -12.13
N LEU A 41 -11.17 25.14 -12.39
CA LEU A 41 -10.72 25.61 -13.70
C LEU A 41 -9.24 25.26 -13.95
N GLN A 42 -8.39 25.35 -12.92
CA GLN A 42 -7.00 24.90 -12.99
C GLN A 42 -6.88 23.38 -13.11
N GLU A 43 -7.73 22.62 -12.39
CA GLU A 43 -7.76 21.16 -12.50
C GLU A 43 -8.20 20.69 -13.90
N THR A 44 -9.18 21.38 -14.51
CA THR A 44 -9.62 21.07 -15.88
C THR A 44 -8.56 21.41 -16.93
N GLN A 45 -7.81 22.51 -16.77
CA GLN A 45 -6.73 22.88 -17.69
C GLN A 45 -5.55 21.90 -17.61
N SER A 46 -5.25 21.40 -16.41
CA SER A 46 -4.16 20.43 -16.17
C SER A 46 -4.48 19.06 -16.81
N ALA A 47 -5.74 18.62 -16.74
CA ALA A 47 -6.19 17.38 -17.39
C ALA A 47 -6.09 17.46 -18.93
N LEU A 48 -6.39 18.63 -19.51
CA LEU A 48 -6.29 18.86 -20.96
C LEU A 48 -4.84 18.85 -21.48
N SER A 49 -3.87 19.37 -20.70
CA SER A 49 -2.46 19.34 -21.12
C SER A 49 -1.87 17.92 -21.12
N VAL A 50 -2.24 17.07 -20.15
CA VAL A 50 -1.78 15.67 -20.09
C VAL A 50 -2.28 14.89 -21.31
N GLN A 51 -3.55 15.10 -21.71
CA GLN A 51 -4.12 14.44 -22.88
C GLN A 51 -3.41 14.84 -24.19
N GLN A 52 -2.95 16.09 -24.30
CA GLN A 52 -2.18 16.57 -25.45
C GLN A 52 -0.78 15.95 -25.51
N THR A 53 -0.11 15.75 -24.36
CA THR A 53 1.21 15.11 -24.31
C THR A 53 1.14 13.63 -24.68
N VAL A 54 0.11 12.90 -24.24
CA VAL A 54 -0.08 11.47 -24.59
C VAL A 54 -0.30 11.27 -26.10
N LEU A 55 -0.98 12.21 -26.77
CA LEU A 55 -1.16 12.18 -28.23
C LEU A 55 0.12 12.52 -29.01
N ALA A 56 1.05 13.27 -28.43
CA ALA A 56 2.34 13.57 -29.05
C ALA A 56 3.32 12.37 -28.95
N ILE A 57 3.31 11.68 -27.81
CA ILE A 57 4.18 10.50 -27.57
C ILE A 57 3.78 9.34 -28.49
N SER A 58 2.49 9.12 -28.74
CA SER A 58 2.03 8.05 -29.63
C SER A 58 2.35 8.29 -31.11
N GLN A 59 2.64 9.54 -31.52
CA GLN A 59 3.07 9.85 -32.89
C GLN A 59 4.58 9.64 -33.12
N GLU A 60 5.41 9.63 -32.07
CA GLU A 60 6.85 9.37 -32.21
C GLU A 60 7.19 7.88 -32.25
N THR A 61 6.36 7.00 -31.67
CA THR A 61 6.66 5.55 -31.60
C THR A 61 6.37 4.77 -32.88
N GLU A 62 5.68 5.36 -33.87
CA GLU A 62 5.33 4.69 -35.13
C GLU A 62 6.38 4.87 -36.25
N ALA A 63 7.47 5.61 -36.01
CA ALA A 63 8.47 5.94 -37.02
C ALA A 63 9.78 5.10 -36.97
N ALA A 64 9.87 4.07 -36.13
CA ALA A 64 11.09 3.27 -35.97
C ALA A 64 10.86 1.76 -36.19
N GLN A 65 10.71 1.33 -37.44
CA GLN A 65 10.90 -0.06 -37.86
C GLN A 65 12.23 -0.22 -38.62
N PRO A 66 13.09 -1.20 -38.26
CA PRO A 66 14.22 -1.58 -39.10
C PRO A 66 13.84 -2.66 -40.15
N GLU A 67 14.27 -2.46 -41.39
CA GLU A 67 14.14 -3.40 -42.51
C GLU A 67 14.99 -4.67 -42.33
N PRO A 68 14.54 -5.86 -42.80
CA PRO A 68 15.36 -7.06 -42.91
C PRO A 68 16.07 -7.14 -44.27
N THR A 69 17.40 -7.25 -44.27
CA THR A 69 18.20 -7.48 -45.48
C THR A 69 18.30 -8.97 -45.79
N MET A 70 17.80 -9.37 -46.97
CA MET A 70 17.99 -10.69 -47.57
C MET A 70 19.35 -10.78 -48.27
N GLN A 71 20.09 -11.88 -48.10
CA GLN A 71 21.07 -12.31 -49.11
C GLN A 71 21.37 -13.83 -49.04
N ALA A 72 21.29 -14.47 -50.20
CA ALA A 72 21.76 -15.81 -50.55
C ALA A 72 22.10 -15.78 -52.06
N PRO A 73 22.72 -16.81 -52.69
CA PRO A 73 23.70 -17.81 -52.25
C PRO A 73 24.99 -17.79 -53.14
N GLN A 74 26.04 -18.54 -52.79
CA GLN A 74 27.10 -18.85 -53.78
C GLN A 74 27.70 -20.25 -53.58
N SER A 75 27.87 -20.95 -54.71
CA SER A 75 28.19 -22.38 -54.85
C SER A 75 29.69 -22.72 -54.97
N GLU A 76 30.01 -23.95 -54.55
CA GLU A 76 31.01 -24.94 -55.02
C GLU A 76 32.49 -24.57 -55.30
N VAL A 77 33.39 -25.32 -54.62
CA VAL A 77 34.58 -25.97 -55.24
C VAL A 77 34.81 -27.34 -54.59
N ILE A 78 35.08 -28.35 -55.42
CA ILE A 78 35.29 -29.77 -55.13
C ILE A 78 36.79 -30.10 -55.14
N GLN A 79 37.25 -31.06 -54.31
CA GLN A 79 38.37 -32.05 -54.45
C GLN A 79 39.25 -32.19 -53.18
N PRO A 80 40.03 -33.29 -53.01
CA PRO A 80 39.68 -34.70 -53.12
C PRO A 80 40.07 -35.50 -51.83
N THR A 81 39.58 -36.73 -51.81
CA THR A 81 39.79 -37.84 -50.87
C THR A 81 41.18 -37.97 -50.23
N VAL A 82 41.20 -38.03 -48.90
CA VAL A 82 42.20 -38.80 -48.13
C VAL A 82 41.45 -39.57 -47.04
N THR A 83 41.49 -40.90 -47.13
CA THR A 83 40.98 -41.82 -46.11
C THR A 83 42.05 -42.00 -45.02
N PRO A 84 41.72 -41.76 -43.75
CA PRO A 84 42.33 -42.54 -42.68
C PRO A 84 41.30 -43.16 -41.74
N PHE A 85 41.51 -44.46 -41.48
CA PHE A 85 41.17 -45.32 -40.35
C PHE A 85 39.92 -45.07 -39.48
N PRO A 86 39.22 -46.15 -39.04
CA PRO A 86 38.07 -46.03 -38.16
C PRO A 86 38.51 -45.43 -36.82
N THR A 87 38.13 -44.17 -36.59
CA THR A 87 38.15 -43.58 -35.26
C THR A 87 36.98 -44.18 -34.51
N VAL A 88 37.26 -44.78 -33.36
CA VAL A 88 36.26 -45.23 -32.40
C VAL A 88 35.46 -44.00 -31.99
N THR A 89 34.22 -43.89 -32.47
CA THR A 89 33.25 -42.92 -31.96
C THR A 89 33.09 -43.18 -30.46
N PRO A 90 33.45 -42.26 -29.56
CA PRO A 90 32.98 -42.36 -28.19
C PRO A 90 31.45 -42.29 -28.27
N GLN A 91 30.81 -43.29 -27.70
CA GLN A 91 29.37 -43.31 -27.46
C GLN A 91 28.96 -41.94 -26.90
N PRO A 92 27.85 -41.33 -27.35
CA PRO A 92 27.36 -40.11 -26.74
C PRO A 92 27.27 -40.37 -25.24
N GLU A 93 28.09 -39.65 -24.48
CA GLU A 93 27.88 -39.50 -23.06
C GLU A 93 26.43 -39.05 -22.92
N ASN A 94 25.65 -39.81 -22.15
CA ASN A 94 24.33 -39.37 -21.75
C ASN A 94 24.52 -38.03 -21.04
N THR A 95 24.40 -36.93 -21.79
CA THR A 95 24.12 -35.62 -21.22
C THR A 95 22.81 -35.81 -20.50
N GLN A 96 22.90 -36.08 -19.19
CA GLN A 96 21.75 -36.03 -18.31
C GLN A 96 21.06 -34.72 -18.63
N ALA A 97 19.78 -34.79 -19.00
CA ALA A 97 18.94 -33.62 -19.02
C ALA A 97 19.18 -32.86 -17.70
N PRO A 98 19.30 -31.52 -17.71
CA PRO A 98 19.48 -30.77 -16.49
C PRO A 98 18.44 -31.27 -15.48
N GLN A 99 18.93 -31.84 -14.37
CA GLN A 99 18.03 -32.23 -13.29
C GLN A 99 17.23 -30.98 -12.94
N PRO A 100 15.91 -31.08 -12.77
CA PRO A 100 15.14 -29.95 -12.27
C PRO A 100 15.80 -29.50 -10.98
N THR A 101 16.24 -28.25 -10.94
CA THR A 101 16.67 -27.61 -9.71
C THR A 101 15.54 -27.82 -8.70
N PRO A 102 15.80 -28.40 -7.52
CA PRO A 102 14.74 -28.57 -6.54
C PRO A 102 14.08 -27.22 -6.29
N THR A 103 12.76 -27.17 -6.43
CA THR A 103 11.94 -26.02 -6.02
C THR A 103 12.38 -25.61 -4.61
N PRO A 104 12.72 -24.33 -4.38
CA PRO A 104 13.14 -23.87 -3.06
C PRO A 104 12.07 -24.21 -2.02
N ASP A 105 12.50 -24.56 -0.81
CA ASP A 105 11.60 -24.59 0.34
C ASP A 105 11.16 -23.14 0.65
N PHE A 106 9.89 -22.95 1.01
CA PHE A 106 9.33 -21.61 1.21
C PHE A 106 10.08 -20.85 2.31
N GLU A 107 10.40 -21.50 3.44
CA GLU A 107 11.13 -20.86 4.55
C GLU A 107 12.53 -20.42 4.10
N ALA A 108 13.25 -21.27 3.37
CA ALA A 108 14.57 -20.94 2.82
C ALA A 108 14.53 -19.82 1.77
N TRP A 109 13.44 -19.71 1.01
CA TRP A 109 13.20 -18.59 0.08
C TRP A 109 12.86 -17.32 0.85
N MET A 110 12.01 -17.41 1.87
CA MET A 110 11.58 -16.28 2.71
C MET A 110 12.78 -15.61 3.39
N ASP A 111 13.75 -16.37 3.88
CA ASP A 111 15.00 -15.86 4.47
C ASP A 111 15.82 -14.99 3.50
N GLN A 112 15.64 -15.20 2.20
CA GLN A 112 16.35 -14.49 1.13
C GLN A 112 15.50 -13.42 0.47
N ALA A 113 14.23 -13.31 0.82
CA ALA A 113 13.29 -12.37 0.21
C ALA A 113 13.78 -10.93 0.37
N LYS A 114 13.66 -10.15 -0.70
CA LYS A 114 13.98 -8.73 -0.71
C LYS A 114 12.77 -7.94 -0.29
N ILE A 115 12.86 -7.27 0.85
CA ILE A 115 11.74 -6.56 1.46
C ILE A 115 12.09 -5.08 1.57
N LEU A 116 11.22 -4.21 1.08
CA LEU A 116 11.33 -2.76 1.24
C LEU A 116 10.26 -2.27 2.22
N VAL A 117 10.66 -1.50 3.23
CA VAL A 117 9.80 -1.10 4.35
C VAL A 117 9.84 0.40 4.56
N TYR A 118 8.69 1.04 4.39
CA TYR A 118 8.39 2.38 4.89
C TYR A 118 7.51 2.26 6.13
N GLU A 119 7.95 2.82 7.24
CA GLU A 119 7.21 2.87 8.51
C GLU A 119 7.43 4.25 9.11
N ASP A 120 6.45 5.14 8.95
CA ASP A 120 6.61 6.55 9.32
C ASP A 120 6.67 6.78 10.83
N MET A 121 6.04 5.89 11.61
CA MET A 121 6.13 5.89 13.06
C MET A 121 7.55 5.66 13.59
N LYS A 122 8.46 5.10 12.77
CA LYS A 122 9.87 4.97 13.14
C LYS A 122 10.56 6.31 13.37
N GLY A 123 10.09 7.37 12.70
CA GLY A 123 10.56 8.75 12.94
C GLY A 123 10.12 9.32 14.30
N ASN A 124 9.11 8.70 14.92
CA ASN A 124 8.57 9.11 16.22
C ASN A 124 9.02 8.17 17.35
N PHE A 125 10.05 8.58 18.09
CA PHE A 125 10.62 7.82 19.20
C PHE A 125 9.67 7.53 20.38
N SER A 126 8.46 8.10 20.38
CA SER A 126 7.44 7.80 21.41
C SER A 126 6.73 6.48 21.14
N PHE A 127 6.88 5.93 19.94
CA PHE A 127 6.17 4.75 19.48
C PHE A 127 7.13 3.62 19.10
N LEU A 128 6.67 2.39 19.33
CA LEU A 128 7.37 1.19 18.91
C LEU A 128 7.16 0.99 17.40
N PRO A 129 8.20 0.78 16.59
CA PRO A 129 8.05 0.46 15.16
C PRO A 129 7.58 -1.00 15.02
N ARG A 130 6.26 -1.19 14.86
CA ARG A 130 5.59 -2.50 14.90
C ARG A 130 6.00 -3.37 13.71
N VAL A 131 6.22 -2.78 12.54
CA VAL A 131 6.67 -3.54 11.35
C VAL A 131 8.09 -4.05 11.55
N ASP A 132 9.00 -3.21 12.06
CA ASP A 132 10.37 -3.64 12.38
C ASP A 132 10.36 -4.77 13.42
N GLN A 133 9.54 -4.68 14.48
CA GLN A 133 9.41 -5.75 15.47
C GLN A 133 8.91 -7.06 14.86
N ALA A 134 7.92 -6.99 13.96
CA ALA A 134 7.38 -8.16 13.29
C ALA A 134 8.41 -8.83 12.36
N LEU A 135 9.16 -8.04 11.59
CA LEU A 135 10.24 -8.55 10.73
C LEU A 135 11.33 -9.24 11.55
N ASP A 136 11.75 -8.62 12.66
CA ASP A 136 12.78 -9.19 13.53
C ASP A 136 12.30 -10.49 14.19
N ALA A 137 11.02 -10.56 14.60
CA ALA A 137 10.40 -11.78 15.15
C ALA A 137 10.32 -12.93 14.13
N LEU A 138 10.16 -12.62 12.84
CA LEU A 138 10.21 -13.60 11.75
C LEU A 138 11.64 -13.98 11.34
N GLY A 139 12.67 -13.42 11.96
CA GLY A 139 14.07 -13.64 11.55
C GLY A 139 14.49 -12.84 10.30
N LEU A 140 13.64 -11.95 9.80
CA LEU A 140 13.85 -11.13 8.60
C LEU A 140 14.63 -9.85 8.94
N SER A 141 15.80 -10.02 9.53
CA SER A 141 16.73 -8.94 9.91
C SER A 141 17.96 -8.84 8.99
N SER A 142 18.02 -9.67 7.93
CA SER A 142 19.15 -9.77 7.01
C SER A 142 19.31 -8.54 6.11
N GLY A 143 20.45 -8.44 5.41
CA GLY A 143 20.75 -7.35 4.46
C GLY A 143 19.84 -7.29 3.21
N ASN A 144 18.88 -8.20 3.08
CA ASN A 144 17.86 -8.17 2.04
C ASN A 144 16.63 -7.35 2.43
N VAL A 145 16.52 -6.95 3.71
CA VAL A 145 15.45 -6.09 4.21
C VAL A 145 15.95 -4.65 4.33
N VAL A 146 15.37 -3.75 3.54
CA VAL A 146 15.70 -2.32 3.53
C VAL A 146 14.60 -1.56 4.27
N ARG A 147 14.96 -0.99 5.42
CA ARG A 147 14.07 -0.21 6.29
C ARG A 147 14.42 1.26 6.16
N VAL A 148 13.56 2.05 5.52
CA VAL A 148 13.80 3.49 5.30
C VAL A 148 13.15 4.38 6.37
N GLY A 149 12.30 3.82 7.24
CA GLY A 149 11.58 4.59 8.26
C GLY A 149 10.62 5.60 7.65
N ASP A 150 10.70 6.86 8.09
CA ASP A 150 9.91 7.99 7.61
C ASP A 150 10.57 8.74 6.42
N ALA A 151 11.72 8.25 5.94
CA ALA A 151 12.46 8.89 4.85
C ALA A 151 11.80 8.62 3.48
N GLN A 152 10.74 9.38 3.18
CA GLN A 152 10.00 9.31 1.92
C GLN A 152 10.90 9.35 0.68
N GLY A 153 11.88 10.27 0.61
CA GLY A 153 12.80 10.35 -0.53
C GLY A 153 13.65 9.08 -0.75
N ASP A 154 14.05 8.43 0.34
CA ASP A 154 14.80 7.18 0.29
C ASP A 154 13.91 6.02 -0.12
N PHE A 155 12.65 6.00 0.34
CA PHE A 155 11.65 5.04 -0.13
C PHE A 155 11.46 5.12 -1.65
N LEU A 156 11.28 6.32 -2.20
CA LEU A 156 11.10 6.49 -3.65
C LEU A 156 12.34 6.02 -4.41
N ARG A 157 13.53 6.35 -3.90
CA ARG A 157 14.79 5.92 -4.50
C ARG A 157 14.86 4.40 -4.56
N GLU A 158 14.56 3.71 -3.45
CA GLU A 158 14.60 2.24 -3.36
C GLU A 158 13.57 1.56 -4.26
N LEU A 159 12.35 2.10 -4.37
CA LEU A 159 11.34 1.62 -5.32
C LEU A 159 11.86 1.63 -6.78
N ASN A 160 12.69 2.61 -7.13
CA ASN A 160 13.22 2.81 -8.48
C ASN A 160 14.60 2.15 -8.72
N THR A 161 15.14 1.37 -7.77
CA THR A 161 16.46 0.73 -7.92
C THR A 161 16.48 -0.44 -8.91
N GLY A 162 15.31 -1.01 -9.25
CA GLY A 162 15.24 -2.25 -10.02
C GLY A 162 15.80 -3.48 -9.29
N ARG A 163 15.87 -3.45 -7.94
CA ARG A 163 16.42 -4.55 -7.13
C ARG A 163 15.63 -5.86 -7.25
N GLY A 164 14.40 -5.81 -7.78
CA GLY A 164 13.49 -6.93 -7.86
C GLY A 164 12.97 -7.30 -6.48
N TRP A 165 12.12 -6.44 -5.91
CA TRP A 165 11.53 -6.62 -4.58
C TRP A 165 10.56 -7.80 -4.58
N ASP A 166 10.51 -8.54 -3.47
CA ASP A 166 9.54 -9.62 -3.25
C ASP A 166 8.31 -9.11 -2.48
N LEU A 167 8.55 -8.20 -1.54
CA LEU A 167 7.52 -7.54 -0.74
C LEU A 167 7.85 -6.06 -0.55
N VAL A 168 6.83 -5.21 -0.74
CA VAL A 168 6.85 -3.80 -0.33
C VAL A 168 5.86 -3.62 0.82
N ILE A 169 6.31 -2.97 1.89
CA ILE A 169 5.47 -2.62 3.05
C ILE A 169 5.39 -1.09 3.15
N VAL A 170 4.17 -0.59 3.23
CA VAL A 170 3.86 0.82 3.53
C VAL A 170 3.06 0.85 4.82
N ALA A 171 3.67 1.29 5.91
CA ALA A 171 2.99 1.61 7.16
C ALA A 171 3.00 3.13 7.37
N GLY A 172 1.93 3.77 6.91
CA GLY A 172 1.74 5.22 6.99
C GLY A 172 0.65 5.58 7.99
N GLU A 173 1.05 5.93 9.21
CA GLU A 173 0.14 6.20 10.33
C GLU A 173 0.29 7.64 10.86
N SER A 174 1.50 8.21 10.81
CA SER A 174 1.90 9.46 11.49
C SER A 174 1.23 10.75 11.01
N ARG A 175 0.16 10.65 10.21
CA ARG A 175 -0.59 11.77 9.61
C ARG A 175 0.22 12.66 8.66
N THR A 176 1.52 12.40 8.51
CA THR A 176 2.37 12.92 7.43
C THR A 176 2.45 11.89 6.32
N ALA A 177 1.30 11.69 5.68
CA ALA A 177 1.08 10.58 4.79
C ALA A 177 1.93 10.69 3.48
N PRO A 178 2.27 9.57 2.84
CA PRO A 178 3.13 9.55 1.65
C PRO A 178 2.48 10.29 0.46
N THR A 179 3.29 10.93 -0.39
CA THR A 179 2.81 11.65 -1.58
C THR A 179 2.28 10.70 -2.68
N GLY A 180 1.59 11.24 -3.69
CA GLY A 180 1.03 10.41 -4.77
C GLY A 180 2.07 9.63 -5.59
N GLU A 181 3.31 10.09 -5.68
CA GLU A 181 4.34 9.51 -6.58
C GLU A 181 4.78 8.10 -6.17
N PHE A 182 4.74 7.78 -4.88
CA PHE A 182 5.05 6.44 -4.38
C PHE A 182 4.10 5.38 -4.93
N TRP A 183 2.81 5.71 -4.98
CA TRP A 183 1.76 4.77 -5.41
C TRP A 183 1.85 4.40 -6.89
N GLU A 184 2.43 5.28 -7.71
CA GLU A 184 2.70 4.97 -9.12
C GLU A 184 3.81 3.91 -9.23
N SER A 185 4.97 4.13 -8.58
CA SER A 185 6.06 3.15 -8.58
C SER A 185 5.67 1.83 -7.93
N ILE A 186 4.91 1.84 -6.83
CA ILE A 186 4.36 0.62 -6.22
C ILE A 186 3.40 -0.07 -7.18
N GLY A 187 2.57 0.72 -7.88
CA GLY A 187 1.65 0.26 -8.91
C GLY A 187 2.34 -0.61 -9.95
N ASP A 188 3.45 -0.13 -10.50
CA ASP A 188 4.22 -0.85 -11.50
C ASP A 188 4.77 -2.17 -10.96
N LEU A 189 5.41 -2.15 -9.78
CA LEU A 189 5.94 -3.37 -9.16
C LEU A 189 4.85 -4.42 -8.90
N VAL A 190 3.72 -4.01 -8.34
CA VAL A 190 2.67 -4.93 -7.92
C VAL A 190 1.89 -5.47 -9.12
N ILE A 191 1.58 -4.63 -10.10
CA ILE A 191 0.74 -4.99 -11.25
C ILE A 191 1.54 -5.66 -12.36
N GLN A 192 2.77 -5.20 -12.62
CA GLN A 192 3.59 -5.70 -13.74
C GLN A 192 4.52 -6.84 -13.30
N ASP A 193 5.14 -6.71 -12.13
CA ASP A 193 6.15 -7.66 -11.65
C ASP A 193 5.59 -8.66 -10.61
N ASP A 194 4.29 -8.60 -10.33
CA ASP A 194 3.55 -9.42 -9.36
C ASP A 194 4.11 -9.32 -7.91
N VAL A 195 4.81 -8.24 -7.57
CA VAL A 195 5.38 -8.01 -6.23
C VAL A 195 4.28 -7.99 -5.16
N ALA A 196 4.56 -8.54 -3.97
CA ALA A 196 3.61 -8.48 -2.85
C ALA A 196 3.58 -7.08 -2.22
N LEU A 197 2.41 -6.70 -1.68
CA LEU A 197 2.20 -5.42 -1.02
C LEU A 197 1.44 -5.61 0.30
N ILE A 198 1.92 -4.97 1.35
CA ILE A 198 1.11 -4.71 2.54
C ILE A 198 1.06 -3.20 2.75
N ALA A 199 -0.15 -2.64 2.81
CA ALA A 199 -0.37 -1.21 2.94
C ALA A 199 -1.28 -0.92 4.13
N GLU A 200 -0.70 -0.41 5.22
CA GLU A 200 -1.43 0.31 6.27
C GLU A 200 -1.50 1.80 5.88
N VAL A 201 -2.72 2.25 5.54
CA VAL A 201 -3.00 3.62 5.10
C VAL A 201 -4.37 4.02 5.64
N TRP A 202 -4.40 4.93 6.61
CA TRP A 202 -5.64 5.37 7.24
C TRP A 202 -6.51 6.23 6.32
N ASN A 203 -5.93 7.07 5.46
CA ASN A 203 -6.64 8.06 4.65
C ASN A 203 -6.60 7.77 3.14
N LEU A 204 -7.07 6.58 2.73
CA LEU A 204 -7.26 6.25 1.32
C LEU A 204 -8.16 7.26 0.57
N ASP A 205 -9.12 7.91 1.22
CA ASP A 205 -10.04 8.91 0.67
C ASP A 205 -9.29 10.11 0.07
N SER A 206 -8.24 10.55 0.75
CA SER A 206 -7.33 11.62 0.39
C SER A 206 -6.55 11.27 -0.88
N TYR A 207 -6.45 9.98 -1.20
CA TYR A 207 -5.78 9.43 -2.38
C TYR A 207 -6.72 8.84 -3.43
N TYR A 208 -8.02 8.66 -3.12
CA TYR A 208 -8.98 7.90 -3.92
C TYR A 208 -9.22 8.52 -5.32
N ILE A 209 -8.83 9.79 -5.52
CA ILE A 209 -8.89 10.53 -6.79
C ILE A 209 -7.52 10.62 -7.49
N GLY A 210 -6.47 10.02 -6.91
CA GLY A 210 -5.08 10.15 -7.34
C GLY A 210 -4.42 8.85 -7.82
N LYS A 211 -3.09 8.84 -7.72
CA LYS A 211 -2.19 7.81 -8.30
C LYS A 211 -2.34 6.40 -7.71
N ILE A 212 -3.05 6.22 -6.59
CA ILE A 212 -3.34 4.90 -6.01
C ILE A 212 -4.50 4.18 -6.69
N SER A 213 -5.36 4.91 -7.42
CA SER A 213 -6.59 4.38 -8.00
C SER A 213 -6.38 3.15 -8.91
N PRO A 214 -5.33 3.05 -9.74
CA PRO A 214 -5.07 1.84 -10.52
C PRO A 214 -4.90 0.59 -9.65
N LEU A 215 -4.18 0.69 -8.52
CA LEU A 215 -4.01 -0.41 -7.57
C LEU A 215 -5.33 -0.82 -6.92
N LEU A 216 -6.10 0.15 -6.40
CA LEU A 216 -7.40 -0.13 -5.78
C LEU A 216 -8.38 -0.78 -6.77
N ASN A 217 -8.43 -0.27 -8.01
CA ASN A 217 -9.28 -0.83 -9.06
C ASN A 217 -8.84 -2.25 -9.47
N ARG A 218 -7.53 -2.50 -9.57
CA ARG A 218 -7.01 -3.83 -9.90
C ARG A 218 -7.28 -4.83 -8.77
N CYS A 219 -7.18 -4.38 -7.53
CA CYS A 219 -7.55 -5.14 -6.34
C CYS A 219 -9.07 -5.37 -6.25
N GLY A 220 -9.90 -4.50 -6.84
CA GLY A 220 -11.36 -4.65 -6.85
C GLY A 220 -12.04 -4.01 -5.64
N ILE A 221 -11.41 -2.99 -5.05
CA ILE A 221 -11.89 -2.31 -3.84
C ILE A 221 -12.11 -0.81 -4.09
N THR A 222 -12.84 -0.18 -3.19
CA THR A 222 -13.06 1.26 -3.21
C THR A 222 -13.30 1.77 -1.80
N VAL A 223 -12.92 3.02 -1.54
CA VAL A 223 -13.32 3.73 -0.33
C VAL A 223 -14.84 3.81 -0.29
N PHE A 224 -15.40 3.58 0.90
CA PHE A 224 -16.82 3.62 1.17
C PHE A 224 -17.22 4.88 1.93
N ARG A 225 -16.54 5.15 3.05
CA ARG A 225 -16.70 6.34 3.91
C ARG A 225 -15.59 6.40 4.93
N ASP A 226 -15.38 7.58 5.47
CA ASP A 226 -14.47 7.86 6.56
C ASP A 226 -14.92 7.13 7.82
N TRP A 227 -13.94 6.68 8.60
CA TRP A 227 -14.11 6.11 9.91
C TRP A 227 -13.61 7.12 10.94
N GLU A 228 -14.53 7.82 11.56
CA GLU A 228 -14.21 8.95 12.46
C GLU A 228 -14.65 8.68 13.90
N ARG A 229 -13.88 9.22 14.85
CA ARG A 229 -14.25 9.35 16.26
C ARG A 229 -14.97 10.68 16.47
N ASP A 230 -16.23 10.62 16.91
CA ASP A 230 -16.94 11.81 17.43
C ASP A 230 -16.43 12.11 18.85
N PRO A 231 -15.71 13.23 19.09
CA PRO A 231 -15.16 13.55 20.40
C PRO A 231 -16.23 13.85 21.46
N PHE A 232 -17.49 14.07 21.05
CA PHE A 232 -18.61 14.34 21.96
C PHE A 232 -19.49 13.12 22.22
N ARG A 233 -19.31 12.03 21.46
CA ARG A 233 -20.12 10.79 21.55
C ARG A 233 -19.27 9.53 21.52
N TYR A 234 -18.05 9.64 22.00
CA TYR A 234 -17.07 8.57 21.96
C TYR A 234 -17.49 7.37 22.82
N ASP A 235 -17.53 6.19 22.19
CA ASP A 235 -17.57 4.87 22.85
C ASP A 235 -16.38 4.03 22.34
N ILE A 236 -15.58 3.49 23.26
CA ILE A 236 -14.42 2.65 22.94
C ILE A 236 -14.80 1.42 22.10
N TYR A 237 -16.03 0.91 22.26
CA TYR A 237 -16.50 -0.31 21.62
C TYR A 237 -16.91 -0.09 20.16
N ASP A 238 -17.21 1.15 19.76
CA ASP A 238 -17.52 1.50 18.36
C ASP A 238 -16.31 1.33 17.44
N PHE A 239 -15.12 1.15 18.03
CA PHE A 239 -13.85 0.97 17.34
C PHE A 239 -13.33 -0.46 17.43
N SER A 240 -14.22 -1.41 17.70
CA SER A 240 -13.94 -2.84 17.62
C SER A 240 -13.81 -3.28 16.16
N ILE A 241 -12.75 -4.03 15.85
CA ILE A 241 -12.52 -4.68 14.57
C ILE A 241 -12.81 -6.17 14.72
N TYR A 242 -13.68 -6.68 13.87
CA TYR A 242 -14.09 -8.07 13.87
C TYR A 242 -13.47 -8.82 12.71
N TRP A 243 -12.94 -10.01 12.96
CA TRP A 243 -12.60 -10.97 11.91
C TRP A 243 -13.88 -11.48 11.27
N LEU A 244 -14.05 -11.20 9.98
CA LEU A 244 -15.15 -11.71 9.17
C LEU A 244 -14.85 -13.12 8.65
N GLU A 245 -13.56 -13.40 8.46
CA GLU A 245 -13.03 -14.69 8.02
C GLU A 245 -12.01 -15.19 9.07
N PRO A 246 -12.45 -15.58 10.27
CA PRO A 246 -11.55 -15.86 11.41
C PRO A 246 -10.58 -17.01 11.17
N GLU A 247 -10.92 -17.95 10.29
CA GLU A 247 -10.06 -19.09 9.92
C GLU A 247 -9.05 -18.74 8.82
N HIS A 248 -9.09 -17.51 8.29
CA HIS A 248 -8.18 -17.10 7.22
C HIS A 248 -6.72 -17.11 7.73
N PRO A 249 -5.73 -17.57 6.93
CA PRO A 249 -4.32 -17.64 7.35
C PRO A 249 -3.74 -16.33 7.87
N VAL A 250 -4.26 -15.20 7.39
CA VAL A 250 -3.91 -13.85 7.87
C VAL A 250 -4.17 -13.64 9.37
N PHE A 251 -5.06 -14.40 10.00
CA PHE A 251 -5.33 -14.34 11.44
C PHE A 251 -4.84 -15.57 12.21
N THR A 252 -4.35 -16.59 11.52
CA THR A 252 -4.01 -17.89 12.12
C THR A 252 -2.60 -18.38 11.84
N GLN A 253 -1.84 -17.72 10.95
CA GLN A 253 -0.49 -18.14 10.56
C GLN A 253 0.47 -16.95 10.37
N PRO A 254 1.67 -16.99 10.98
CA PRO A 254 2.17 -18.02 11.89
C PRO A 254 1.58 -17.93 13.31
N ASN A 255 0.88 -16.84 13.63
CA ASN A 255 0.29 -16.59 14.94
C ASN A 255 -1.24 -16.64 14.89
N VAL A 256 -1.86 -17.06 15.99
CA VAL A 256 -3.31 -16.90 16.19
C VAL A 256 -3.56 -15.53 16.81
N VAL A 257 -4.32 -14.68 16.13
CA VAL A 257 -4.63 -13.31 16.56
C VAL A 257 -6.13 -13.17 16.79
N GLU A 258 -6.50 -12.69 17.97
CA GLU A 258 -7.91 -12.45 18.32
C GLU A 258 -8.42 -11.12 17.74
N PRO A 259 -9.75 -10.93 17.60
CA PRO A 259 -10.30 -9.66 17.14
C PRO A 259 -9.89 -8.48 18.02
N LEU A 260 -9.70 -7.32 17.40
CA LEU A 260 -9.23 -6.11 18.09
C LEU A 260 -10.44 -5.32 18.65
N LEU A 261 -10.84 -5.60 19.89
CA LEU A 261 -12.13 -5.12 20.44
C LEU A 261 -12.05 -3.84 21.28
N VAL A 262 -10.86 -3.37 21.62
CA VAL A 262 -10.65 -2.18 22.46
C VAL A 262 -9.45 -1.41 21.94
N THR A 263 -9.53 -0.08 22.00
CA THR A 263 -8.52 0.83 21.45
C THR A 263 -7.80 1.62 22.55
N ASP A 264 -6.50 1.87 22.35
CA ASP A 264 -5.61 2.63 23.22
C ASP A 264 -5.63 4.16 22.95
N LEU A 265 -6.47 4.63 22.01
CA LEU A 265 -6.67 6.06 21.68
C LEU A 265 -5.35 6.82 21.43
N VAL A 266 -4.67 6.47 20.34
CA VAL A 266 -3.51 7.22 19.85
C VAL A 266 -3.95 8.36 18.94
N TRP A 267 -4.99 8.13 18.14
CA TRP A 267 -5.48 9.14 17.21
C TRP A 267 -6.94 9.56 17.44
N ASP A 268 -7.18 10.85 17.25
CA ASP A 268 -8.50 11.49 17.32
C ASP A 268 -9.01 11.86 15.92
N TRP A 269 -10.33 12.05 15.81
CA TRP A 269 -11.05 12.42 14.59
C TRP A 269 -11.05 11.30 13.54
N ASP A 270 -10.62 11.59 12.32
CA ASP A 270 -10.46 10.59 11.27
C ASP A 270 -9.41 9.58 11.70
N ILE A 271 -9.76 8.30 11.77
CA ILE A 271 -8.88 7.22 12.22
C ILE A 271 -8.72 6.14 11.15
N GLY A 272 -9.28 6.36 9.96
CA GLY A 272 -9.29 5.36 8.94
C GLY A 272 -10.35 5.55 7.88
N ASP A 273 -10.30 4.68 6.88
CA ASP A 273 -11.29 4.59 5.82
C ASP A 273 -11.92 3.22 5.78
N LEU A 274 -13.24 3.19 5.64
CA LEU A 274 -13.94 1.93 5.41
C LEU A 274 -13.90 1.58 3.93
N ILE A 275 -13.58 0.32 3.64
CA ILE A 275 -13.53 -0.23 2.29
C ILE A 275 -14.84 -0.95 1.96
N LYS A 276 -15.23 -0.91 0.69
CA LYS A 276 -16.22 -1.84 0.09
C LYS A 276 -15.69 -2.51 -1.16
N LEU A 277 -16.22 -3.69 -1.44
CA LEU A 277 -15.90 -4.46 -2.65
C LEU A 277 -16.57 -3.85 -3.89
N LYS A 278 -15.88 -3.94 -5.02
CA LYS A 278 -16.34 -3.46 -6.35
C LYS A 278 -16.25 -4.53 -7.43
N GLY A 279 -15.60 -5.66 -7.15
CA GLY A 279 -15.41 -6.79 -8.08
C GLY A 279 -14.04 -7.41 -7.88
N GLY A 280 -13.54 -8.17 -8.87
CA GLY A 280 -12.23 -8.80 -8.79
C GLY A 280 -12.19 -9.99 -7.83
N ASP A 281 -11.01 -10.24 -7.26
CA ASP A 281 -10.74 -11.33 -6.31
C ASP A 281 -10.61 -10.83 -4.86
N ALA A 282 -10.92 -9.55 -4.59
CA ALA A 282 -10.84 -9.01 -3.25
C ALA A 282 -11.81 -9.67 -2.26
N GLN A 283 -11.31 -9.88 -1.03
CA GLN A 283 -12.07 -10.35 0.11
C GLN A 283 -11.81 -9.47 1.33
N ILE A 284 -12.87 -8.97 1.96
CA ILE A 284 -12.77 -8.28 3.25
C ILE A 284 -12.58 -9.36 4.33
N LEU A 285 -11.46 -9.29 5.04
CA LEU A 285 -11.10 -10.23 6.10
C LEU A 285 -11.50 -9.71 7.49
N ALA A 286 -11.49 -8.39 7.67
CA ALA A 286 -11.88 -7.74 8.91
C ALA A 286 -12.67 -6.46 8.65
N GLY A 287 -13.58 -6.11 9.56
CA GLY A 287 -14.38 -4.90 9.46
C GLY A 287 -15.07 -4.51 10.76
N THR A 288 -15.80 -3.40 10.73
CA THR A 288 -16.50 -2.87 11.92
C THR A 288 -17.87 -3.54 12.16
N GLN A 289 -18.32 -4.40 11.23
CA GLN A 289 -19.65 -5.01 11.26
C GLN A 289 -19.56 -6.53 11.07
N LYS A 290 -19.80 -7.30 12.15
CA LYS A 290 -19.64 -8.77 12.21
C LYS A 290 -20.31 -9.61 11.10
N LYS A 291 -21.27 -9.05 10.38
CA LYS A 291 -22.10 -9.78 9.40
C LYS A 291 -22.05 -9.15 8.00
N GLU A 292 -21.20 -8.16 7.79
CA GLU A 292 -21.12 -7.41 6.55
C GLU A 292 -19.79 -7.70 5.87
N HIS A 293 -19.82 -8.55 4.85
CA HIS A 293 -18.62 -9.07 4.16
C HIS A 293 -18.31 -8.32 2.86
N SER A 294 -19.12 -7.31 2.49
CA SER A 294 -18.98 -6.58 1.22
C SER A 294 -18.68 -5.09 1.40
N SER A 295 -18.79 -4.58 2.63
CA SER A 295 -18.53 -3.19 2.99
C SER A 295 -18.05 -3.08 4.44
N TYR A 296 -17.77 -1.87 4.92
CA TYR A 296 -17.26 -1.62 6.28
C TYR A 296 -15.95 -2.37 6.58
N GLY A 297 -15.17 -2.67 5.54
CA GLY A 297 -13.91 -3.39 5.65
C GLY A 297 -12.78 -2.50 6.15
N LEU A 298 -11.90 -3.10 6.94
CA LEU A 298 -10.68 -2.50 7.48
C LEU A 298 -9.42 -3.30 7.16
N VAL A 299 -9.57 -4.60 6.89
CA VAL A 299 -8.53 -5.47 6.35
C VAL A 299 -9.08 -6.16 5.12
N THR A 300 -8.43 -5.97 3.97
CA THR A 300 -8.85 -6.54 2.69
C THR A 300 -7.66 -7.20 2.00
N THR A 301 -7.86 -8.40 1.47
CA THR A 301 -6.86 -9.11 0.67
C THR A 301 -7.30 -9.20 -0.79
N CYS A 302 -6.35 -9.21 -1.73
CA CYS A 302 -6.62 -9.35 -3.18
C CYS A 302 -5.36 -9.80 -3.94
N MET A 303 -5.47 -9.91 -5.27
CA MET A 303 -4.39 -10.36 -6.16
C MET A 303 -3.78 -11.69 -5.69
N GLU A 304 -4.66 -12.69 -5.57
CA GLU A 304 -4.32 -14.05 -5.12
C GLU A 304 -3.71 -14.06 -3.70
N GLY A 305 -4.04 -13.05 -2.88
CA GLY A 305 -3.55 -12.90 -1.52
C GLY A 305 -2.16 -12.26 -1.39
N ARG A 306 -1.57 -11.76 -2.48
CA ARG A 306 -0.29 -11.05 -2.46
C ARG A 306 -0.40 -9.62 -1.95
N VAL A 307 -1.62 -9.07 -1.93
CA VAL A 307 -1.86 -7.68 -1.51
C VAL A 307 -2.81 -7.64 -0.32
N ILE A 308 -2.38 -6.96 0.74
CA ILE A 308 -3.20 -6.65 1.92
C ILE A 308 -3.31 -5.13 2.08
N TRP A 309 -4.54 -4.67 2.22
CA TRP A 309 -4.88 -3.31 2.63
C TRP A 309 -5.38 -3.32 4.07
N GLN A 310 -4.77 -2.51 4.91
CA GLN A 310 -5.21 -2.19 6.26
C GLN A 310 -5.50 -0.68 6.32
N THR A 311 -6.69 -0.30 6.79
CA THR A 311 -7.09 1.12 6.84
C THR A 311 -7.35 1.63 8.24
N PHE A 312 -6.94 0.86 9.25
CA PHE A 312 -6.86 1.30 10.63
C PHE A 312 -5.41 1.50 11.02
N SER A 313 -5.20 2.39 11.99
CA SER A 313 -3.89 2.66 12.59
C SER A 313 -3.54 1.56 13.57
N THR A 314 -2.44 0.83 13.38
CA THR A 314 -2.10 -0.24 14.34
C THR A 314 -1.90 0.32 15.74
N HIS A 315 -1.35 1.54 15.92
CA HIS A 315 -1.07 2.05 17.26
C HIS A 315 -2.27 2.36 18.11
N ASP A 316 -3.46 2.37 17.54
CA ASP A 316 -4.72 2.39 18.29
C ASP A 316 -5.05 1.07 19.01
N TYR A 317 -4.25 0.00 18.86
CA TYR A 317 -4.50 -1.32 19.43
C TYR A 317 -3.27 -1.90 20.17
N PRO A 318 -3.44 -2.96 21.00
CA PRO A 318 -2.33 -3.57 21.71
C PRO A 318 -1.16 -4.00 20.81
N ALA A 319 0.05 -3.72 21.27
CA ALA A 319 1.27 -3.96 20.49
C ALA A 319 1.47 -5.43 20.17
N ASP A 320 1.28 -6.34 21.14
CA ASP A 320 1.51 -7.78 20.94
C ASP A 320 0.58 -8.37 19.87
N ASP A 321 -0.70 -7.97 19.88
CA ASP A 321 -1.71 -8.46 18.93
C ASP A 321 -1.40 -7.97 17.51
N THR A 322 -1.06 -6.69 17.37
CA THR A 322 -0.78 -6.09 16.05
C THR A 322 0.60 -6.46 15.51
N ILE A 323 1.62 -6.67 16.34
CA ILE A 323 2.90 -7.24 15.91
C ILE A 323 2.68 -8.66 15.40
N SER A 324 1.85 -9.46 16.09
CA SER A 324 1.47 -10.80 15.63
C SER A 324 0.69 -10.75 14.31
N LEU A 325 -0.21 -9.78 14.15
CA LEU A 325 -0.94 -9.53 12.91
C LEU A 325 0.00 -9.16 11.76
N TRP A 326 0.97 -8.27 12.00
CA TRP A 326 1.99 -7.91 11.01
C TRP A 326 2.85 -9.11 10.61
N GLN A 327 3.24 -9.98 11.55
CA GLN A 327 3.93 -11.23 11.23
C GLN A 327 3.08 -12.11 10.29
N ASN A 328 1.78 -12.20 10.55
CA ASN A 328 0.87 -12.95 9.68
C ASN A 328 0.75 -12.31 8.30
N TYR A 329 0.69 -10.98 8.21
CA TYR A 329 0.63 -10.29 6.92
C TYR A 329 1.88 -10.58 6.09
N ILE A 330 3.06 -10.41 6.69
CA ILE A 330 4.35 -10.62 6.03
C ILE A 330 4.49 -12.07 5.56
N PHE A 331 4.22 -13.04 6.44
CA PHE A 331 4.35 -14.46 6.13
C PHE A 331 3.43 -14.88 4.97
N ASN A 332 2.14 -14.53 5.04
CA ASN A 332 1.17 -14.99 4.05
C ASN A 332 1.34 -14.29 2.70
N THR A 333 1.66 -12.98 2.68
CA THR A 333 1.89 -12.28 1.40
C THR A 333 3.15 -12.77 0.70
N LEU A 334 4.23 -13.03 1.45
CA LEU A 334 5.45 -13.66 0.92
C LEU A 334 5.17 -15.08 0.41
N LYS A 335 4.38 -15.88 1.13
CA LYS A 335 3.98 -17.21 0.68
C LYS A 335 3.22 -17.17 -0.64
N ASN A 336 2.23 -16.29 -0.76
CA ASN A 336 1.47 -16.13 -1.99
C ASN A 336 2.34 -15.62 -3.15
N ARG A 337 3.33 -14.75 -2.87
CA ARG A 337 4.34 -14.34 -3.86
C ARG A 337 5.20 -15.50 -4.31
N PHE A 338 5.69 -16.31 -3.38
CA PHE A 338 6.49 -17.49 -3.68
C PHE A 338 5.71 -18.46 -4.57
N GLU A 339 4.47 -18.78 -4.21
CA GLU A 339 3.58 -19.65 -5.01
C GLU A 339 3.33 -19.08 -6.41
N LYS A 340 3.15 -17.74 -6.52
CA LYS A 340 3.01 -17.07 -7.82
C LYS A 340 4.23 -17.28 -8.70
N ILE A 341 5.44 -17.06 -8.16
CA ILE A 341 6.71 -17.27 -8.88
C ILE A 341 6.84 -18.72 -9.34
N GLN A 342 6.45 -19.69 -8.53
CA GLN A 342 6.54 -21.12 -8.90
C GLN A 342 5.53 -21.54 -9.99
N SER A 343 4.47 -20.75 -10.20
CA SER A 343 3.43 -21.03 -11.19
C SER A 343 3.67 -20.42 -12.57
N GLN A 344 4.68 -19.55 -12.70
CA GLN A 344 5.15 -18.96 -13.96
C GLN A 344 6.22 -19.86 -14.61
#